data_AF-A0A6S7JNF4-F1
#
_entry.id   AF-A0A6S7JNF4-F1
#
_cell.length_a   1.000
_cell.length_b   1.000
_cell.length_c   1.000
_cell.angle_alpha   90.00
_cell.angle_beta   90.00
_cell.angle_gamma   90.00
#
_symmetry.space_group_name_H-M   'P 1'
#
loop_
_entity.id
_entity.type
_entity.pdbx_description
1 polymer ?
#
loop_
_entity_poly.entity_id
_entity_poly.type
_entity_poly.pdbx_seq_one_letter_code
_entity_poly.pdbx_strand_id
1 'polypeptide(L)'
;MGDLQATIEFLVELHKFYNVDLFIRGYYQFRLTFKPPKSSHAIQVEVCEGHGERGAFSLFPAYVTDDGQTAVSRTFNIYYKDEEVLLKDVFLFRVHLLIDSTKAADCIDKAALEMTVDVHFTDQVVRQNNYRSLPLVTSRTLKFHFSCFNGLHHQVPLLFDYYYFSVLDMIVHANVVSLGLPNWGILKQIKTGWFSKSSTTPRLPTPLFFTSLFGNRSQLGMQFYSDVSLRYAVTNSSSISRENFEKASAIH
;
A
#
# COMPACT_ATOMS: atom_id res chain seq x y z
N MET A 1 -13.19 -20.59 11.02
CA MET A 1 -12.02 -20.10 11.79
C MET A 1 -10.90 -19.95 10.78
N GLY A 2 -10.14 -18.87 10.79
CA GLY A 2 -9.06 -18.72 9.82
C GLY A 2 -7.89 -19.65 10.15
N ASP A 3 -7.53 -20.49 9.20
CA ASP A 3 -6.52 -21.55 9.26
C ASP A 3 -5.37 -21.32 8.27
N LEU A 4 -5.50 -20.29 7.42
CA LEU A 4 -4.53 -19.88 6.43
C LEU A 4 -4.18 -18.40 6.62
N GLN A 5 -2.92 -18.05 6.44
CA GLN A 5 -2.46 -16.66 6.34
C GLN A 5 -2.27 -16.28 4.88
N ALA A 6 -2.90 -15.18 4.47
CA ALA A 6 -2.67 -14.53 3.19
C ALA A 6 -1.88 -13.24 3.37
N THR A 7 -0.96 -12.96 2.45
CA THR A 7 -0.22 -11.69 2.41
C THR A 7 -0.57 -10.96 1.13
N ILE A 8 -1.12 -9.75 1.27
CA ILE A 8 -1.35 -8.82 0.17
C ILE A 8 -0.28 -7.75 0.25
N GLU A 9 0.42 -7.53 -0.85
CA GLU A 9 1.35 -6.41 -0.98
C GLU A 9 0.66 -5.28 -1.73
N PHE A 10 0.75 -4.06 -1.19
CA PHE A 10 0.34 -2.81 -1.83
C PHE A 10 1.59 -1.96 -2.08
N LEU A 11 1.95 -1.79 -3.34
CA LEU A 11 2.94 -0.82 -3.77
C LEU A 11 2.23 0.49 -4.08
N VAL A 12 2.53 1.53 -3.30
CA VAL A 12 1.89 2.84 -3.38
C VAL A 12 2.93 3.88 -3.75
N GLU A 13 2.76 4.50 -4.91
CA GLU A 13 3.57 5.63 -5.36
C GLU A 13 2.80 6.94 -5.17
N LEU A 14 3.37 7.85 -4.39
CA LEU A 14 2.98 9.25 -4.40
C LEU A 14 3.69 9.92 -5.57
N HIS A 15 3.01 10.09 -6.70
CA HIS A 15 3.66 10.48 -7.94
C HIS A 15 3.91 11.99 -7.98
N LYS A 16 2.83 12.78 -7.98
CA LYS A 16 2.89 14.24 -8.13
C LYS A 16 1.82 14.92 -7.28
N PHE A 17 2.19 16.06 -6.73
CA PHE A 17 1.30 16.98 -6.05
C PHE A 17 1.02 18.21 -6.92
N TYR A 18 -0.23 18.65 -6.95
CA TYR A 18 -0.69 19.85 -7.64
C TYR A 18 -1.32 20.81 -6.62
N ASN A 19 -0.70 21.98 -6.44
CA ASN A 19 -1.32 23.09 -5.73
C ASN A 19 -2.43 23.68 -6.61
N VAL A 20 -3.70 23.58 -6.19
CA VAL A 20 -4.82 24.16 -6.96
C VAL A 20 -5.14 25.57 -6.46
N ASP A 21 -5.32 25.76 -5.15
CA ASP A 21 -5.45 27.10 -4.55
C ASP A 21 -5.15 27.05 -3.04
N LEU A 22 -3.94 26.63 -2.66
CA LEU A 22 -3.50 26.69 -1.28
C LEU A 22 -3.44 28.16 -0.80
N PHE A 23 -4.15 28.44 0.30
CA PHE A 23 -4.18 29.77 0.91
C PHE A 23 -2.88 30.15 1.62
N ILE A 24 -2.10 29.16 2.05
CA ILE A 24 -0.91 29.36 2.88
C ILE A 24 0.26 28.60 2.25
N ARG A 25 1.40 29.28 2.12
CA ARG A 25 2.66 28.68 1.71
C ARG A 25 3.35 28.02 2.91
N GLY A 26 4.10 26.96 2.66
CA GLY A 26 4.83 26.28 3.73
C GLY A 26 5.11 24.83 3.41
N TYR A 27 5.36 24.07 4.47
CA TYR A 27 5.86 22.71 4.38
C TYR A 27 4.73 21.71 4.52
N TYR A 28 4.72 20.75 3.60
CA TYR A 28 3.71 19.71 3.51
C TYR A 28 4.32 18.32 3.59
N GLN A 29 3.53 17.40 4.12
CA GLN A 29 3.81 15.97 4.16
C GLN A 29 2.50 15.21 3.94
N PHE A 30 2.58 14.09 3.22
CA PHE A 30 1.55 13.08 3.20
C PHE A 30 1.90 11.95 4.16
N ARG A 31 0.92 11.50 4.94
CA ARG A 31 1.04 10.34 5.82
C ARG A 31 0.01 9.29 5.45
N LEU A 32 0.48 8.08 5.19
CA LEU A 32 -0.34 6.99 4.70
C LEU A 32 -0.37 5.89 5.76
N THR A 33 -1.58 5.50 6.15
CA THR A 33 -1.79 4.45 7.17
C THR A 33 -2.93 3.54 6.72
N PHE A 34 -2.69 2.22 6.70
CA PHE A 34 -3.77 1.26 6.50
C PHE A 34 -4.61 1.13 7.77
N LYS A 35 -5.94 1.17 7.62
CA LYS A 35 -6.84 0.75 8.69
C LYS A 35 -6.81 -0.79 8.75
N PRO A 36 -6.48 -1.40 9.90
CA PRO A 36 -6.40 -2.85 9.98
C PRO A 36 -7.80 -3.46 9.73
N PRO A 37 -7.99 -4.26 8.66
CA PRO A 37 -9.25 -4.96 8.47
C PRO A 37 -9.43 -5.97 9.60
N LYS A 38 -10.68 -6.36 9.89
CA LYS A 38 -11.01 -7.30 10.98
C LYS A 38 -10.27 -8.65 10.88
N SER A 39 -9.94 -9.06 9.66
CA SER A 39 -9.19 -10.29 9.38
C SER A 39 -7.67 -10.09 9.41
N SER A 40 -7.17 -8.86 9.45
CA SER A 40 -5.73 -8.60 9.55
C SER A 40 -5.23 -8.80 10.96
N HIS A 41 -4.05 -9.42 11.07
CA HIS A 41 -3.32 -9.53 12.33
C HIS A 41 -2.01 -8.72 12.32
N ALA A 42 -1.56 -8.23 11.17
CA ALA A 42 -0.32 -7.46 11.04
C ALA A 42 -0.31 -6.65 9.73
N ILE A 43 0.26 -5.45 9.81
CA ILE A 43 0.60 -4.61 8.67
C ILE A 43 2.06 -4.20 8.82
N GLN A 44 2.84 -4.36 7.76
CA GLN A 44 4.23 -3.90 7.69
C GLN A 44 4.33 -2.81 6.63
N VAL A 45 5.22 -1.85 6.85
CA VAL A 45 5.44 -0.74 5.92
C VAL A 45 6.93 -0.59 5.68
N GLU A 46 7.31 -0.47 4.41
CA GLU A 46 8.68 -0.23 3.97
C GLU A 46 8.69 0.95 3.00
N VAL A 47 9.73 1.79 3.10
CA VAL A 47 10.03 2.77 2.03
C VAL A 47 10.84 2.04 0.97
N CYS A 48 10.37 2.07 -0.28
CA CYS A 48 11.19 1.66 -1.40
C CYS A 48 12.07 2.84 -1.78
N GLU A 49 13.39 2.66 -1.80
CA GLU A 49 14.30 3.72 -2.24
C GLU A 49 14.00 4.08 -3.69
N GLY A 50 13.32 5.22 -3.88
CA GLY A 50 13.10 5.79 -5.20
C GLY A 50 14.42 6.36 -5.73
N HIS A 51 14.80 5.96 -6.95
CA HIS A 51 15.89 6.56 -7.73
C HIS A 51 15.58 8.01 -8.20
N GLY A 52 14.81 8.77 -7.42
CA GLY A 52 14.45 10.15 -7.72
C GLY A 52 15.56 11.09 -7.27
N GLU A 53 16.11 11.85 -8.22
CA GLU A 53 16.98 12.99 -7.91
C GLU A 53 16.34 13.87 -6.83
N ARG A 54 17.11 14.30 -5.83
CA ARG A 54 16.67 15.27 -4.83
C ARG A 54 16.42 16.60 -5.55
N GLY A 55 15.21 16.79 -6.06
CA GLY A 55 14.79 18.07 -6.61
C GLY A 55 14.90 19.18 -5.56
N ALA A 56 15.10 20.42 -6.02
CA ALA A 56 15.34 21.60 -5.16
C ALA A 56 14.27 21.86 -4.08
N PHE A 57 13.10 21.23 -4.18
CA PHE A 57 11.95 21.38 -3.30
C PHE A 57 11.86 20.32 -2.18
N SER A 58 12.75 19.31 -2.19
CA SER A 58 12.74 18.22 -1.21
C SER A 58 13.69 18.50 -0.05
N LEU A 59 13.15 18.73 1.15
CA LEU A 59 13.95 19.07 2.34
C LEU A 59 14.37 17.84 3.16
N PHE A 60 13.43 16.94 3.42
CA PHE A 60 13.65 15.72 4.21
C PHE A 60 13.09 14.52 3.45
N PRO A 61 13.78 13.37 3.45
CA PRO A 61 13.38 12.20 2.67
C PRO A 61 12.09 11.57 3.22
N ALA A 62 11.46 10.74 2.40
CA ALA A 62 10.41 9.83 2.84
C ALA A 62 10.94 8.85 3.89
N TYR A 63 10.10 8.44 4.83
CA TYR A 63 10.46 7.53 5.90
C TYR A 63 9.22 6.76 6.41
N VAL A 64 9.45 5.69 7.18
CA VAL A 64 8.39 5.04 7.98
C VAL A 64 8.55 5.51 9.42
N THR A 65 7.44 5.80 10.09
CA THR A 65 7.41 6.14 11.51
C THR A 65 8.04 5.07 12.39
N ASP A 66 8.50 5.44 13.59
CA ASP A 66 9.23 4.54 14.48
C ASP A 66 8.36 3.35 14.99
N ASP A 67 7.03 3.47 14.92
CA ASP A 67 6.07 2.39 15.19
C ASP A 67 5.89 1.41 14.01
N GLY A 68 6.45 1.71 12.84
CA GLY A 68 6.41 0.88 11.64
C GLY A 68 5.06 0.85 10.92
N GLN A 69 4.12 1.74 11.26
CA GLN A 69 2.73 1.68 10.75
C GLN A 69 2.37 2.75 9.73
N THR A 70 3.11 3.86 9.70
CA THR A 70 2.78 5.02 8.86
C THR A 70 3.92 5.32 7.91
N ALA A 71 3.61 5.28 6.62
CA ALA A 71 4.50 5.81 5.59
C ALA A 71 4.38 7.33 5.56
N VAL A 72 5.50 8.03 5.52
CA VAL A 72 5.56 9.49 5.46
C VAL A 72 6.32 9.88 4.21
N SER A 73 5.69 10.70 3.36
CA SER A 73 6.34 11.26 2.17
C SER A 73 7.56 12.08 2.54
N ARG A 74 8.37 12.43 1.54
CA ARG A 74 9.31 13.51 1.68
C ARG A 74 8.59 14.78 2.14
N THR A 75 9.31 15.61 2.87
CA THR A 75 8.83 16.95 3.21
C THR A 75 9.15 17.88 2.05
N PHE A 76 8.12 18.50 1.50
CA PHE A 76 8.25 19.43 0.39
C PHE A 76 7.69 20.81 0.78
N ASN A 77 8.22 21.85 0.14
CA ASN A 77 7.80 23.22 0.37
C ASN A 77 7.02 23.72 -0.85
N ILE A 78 5.93 24.44 -0.60
CA ILE A 78 5.16 25.13 -1.62
C ILE A 78 5.40 26.63 -1.47
N TYR A 79 5.87 27.26 -2.55
CA TYR A 79 6.18 28.69 -2.58
C TYR A 79 5.15 29.51 -3.36
N TYR A 80 4.62 28.94 -4.44
CA TYR A 80 3.79 29.66 -5.40
C TYR A 80 2.42 29.00 -5.60
N LYS A 81 1.47 29.80 -6.10
CA LYS A 81 0.18 29.29 -6.62
C LYS A 81 0.42 28.44 -7.86
N ASP A 82 -0.45 27.46 -8.09
CA ASP A 82 -0.41 26.58 -9.25
C ASP A 82 0.92 25.80 -9.40
N GLU A 83 1.61 25.57 -8.29
CA GLU A 83 2.88 24.84 -8.24
C GLU A 83 2.66 23.32 -8.29
N GLU A 84 3.46 22.64 -9.11
CA GLU A 84 3.51 21.19 -9.19
C GLU A 84 4.79 20.66 -8.55
N VAL A 85 4.66 19.65 -7.68
CA VAL A 85 5.79 19.01 -7.01
C VAL A 85 5.84 17.53 -7.35
N LEU A 86 6.94 17.10 -7.95
CA LEU A 86 7.22 15.67 -8.16
C LEU A 86 7.69 15.05 -6.83
N LEU A 87 6.92 14.08 -6.32
CA LEU A 87 7.24 13.37 -5.10
C LEU A 87 8.02 12.09 -5.42
N LYS A 88 7.45 11.20 -6.23
CA LYS A 88 8.00 9.88 -6.57
C LYS A 88 8.43 9.07 -5.34
N ASP A 89 7.69 9.21 -4.25
CA ASP A 89 7.91 8.41 -3.05
C ASP A 89 7.12 7.11 -3.15
N VAL A 90 7.81 5.99 -2.98
CA VAL A 90 7.22 4.65 -3.16
C VAL A 90 7.25 3.91 -1.83
N PHE A 91 6.11 3.37 -1.43
CA PHE A 91 5.94 2.62 -0.19
C PHE A 91 5.38 1.23 -0.49
N LEU A 92 5.91 0.24 0.21
CA LEU A 92 5.40 -1.13 0.17
C LEU A 92 4.70 -1.44 1.50
N PHE A 93 3.40 -1.67 1.44
CA PHE A 93 2.62 -2.15 2.57
C PHE A 93 2.37 -3.64 2.42
N ARG A 94 2.71 -4.44 3.44
CA ARG A 94 2.35 -5.86 3.51
C ARG A 94 1.21 -6.04 4.50
N VAL A 95 0.04 -6.43 4.03
CA VAL A 95 -1.15 -6.69 4.85
C VAL A 95 -1.30 -8.20 5.01
N HIS A 96 -1.21 -8.69 6.24
CA HIS A 96 -1.35 -10.10 6.55
C HIS A 96 -2.73 -10.41 7.13
N LEU A 97 -3.49 -11.26 6.41
CA LEU A 97 -4.85 -11.63 6.73
C LEU A 97 -4.92 -13.09 7.22
N LEU A 98 -5.70 -13.35 8.25
CA LEU A 98 -6.09 -14.69 8.66
C LEU A 98 -7.43 -15.05 8.01
N ILE A 99 -7.42 -16.04 7.12
CA ILE A 99 -8.56 -16.42 6.27
C ILE A 99 -8.87 -17.91 6.38
N ASP A 100 -10.10 -18.28 6.01
CA ASP A 100 -10.55 -19.67 5.93
C ASP A 100 -10.12 -20.26 4.58
N SER A 101 -9.31 -21.32 4.62
CA SER A 101 -8.73 -21.99 3.44
C SER A 101 -9.79 -22.49 2.46
N THR A 102 -10.99 -22.86 2.94
CA THR A 102 -12.09 -23.34 2.10
C THR A 102 -12.78 -22.22 1.30
N LYS A 103 -12.61 -20.97 1.75
CA LYS A 103 -13.22 -19.77 1.16
C LYS A 103 -12.19 -18.66 0.95
N ALA A 104 -10.94 -19.04 0.64
CA ALA A 104 -9.82 -18.13 0.66
C ALA A 104 -10.03 -16.89 -0.24
N ALA A 105 -10.44 -17.11 -1.50
CA ALA A 105 -10.70 -16.02 -2.44
C ALA A 105 -11.80 -15.06 -1.95
N ASP A 106 -12.94 -15.60 -1.52
CA ASP A 106 -14.05 -14.80 -0.96
C ASP A 106 -13.62 -13.98 0.26
N CYS A 107 -12.81 -14.56 1.15
CA CYS A 107 -12.31 -13.89 2.34
C CYS A 107 -11.36 -12.74 1.99
N ILE A 108 -10.53 -12.91 0.97
CA ILE A 108 -9.59 -11.90 0.48
C ILE A 108 -10.37 -10.76 -0.22
N ASP A 109 -11.29 -11.09 -1.13
CA ASP A 109 -12.08 -10.09 -1.88
C ASP A 109 -12.96 -9.23 -0.96
N LYS A 110 -13.43 -9.81 0.14
CA LYS A 110 -14.26 -9.12 1.14
C LYS A 110 -13.45 -8.50 2.28
N ALA A 111 -12.12 -8.59 2.24
CA ALA A 111 -11.29 -7.89 3.20
C ALA A 111 -11.50 -6.38 2.98
N ALA A 112 -12.07 -5.70 3.98
CA ALA A 112 -12.31 -4.27 3.93
C ALA A 112 -10.99 -3.49 4.02
N LEU A 113 -10.27 -3.43 2.90
CA LEU A 113 -8.96 -2.81 2.77
C LEU A 113 -9.16 -1.30 2.60
N GLU A 114 -8.85 -0.54 3.66
CA GLU A 114 -8.96 0.91 3.67
C GLU A 114 -7.61 1.55 4.04
N MET A 115 -7.24 2.62 3.34
CA MET A 115 -6.08 3.44 3.66
C MET A 115 -6.51 4.87 3.95
N THR A 116 -5.94 5.47 4.98
CA THR A 116 -6.04 6.89 5.24
C THR A 116 -4.83 7.60 4.63
N VAL A 117 -5.08 8.69 3.93
CA VAL A 117 -4.07 9.62 3.40
C VAL A 117 -4.29 10.97 4.07
N ASP A 118 -3.36 11.32 4.94
CA ASP A 118 -3.38 12.52 5.76
C ASP A 118 -2.45 13.57 5.19
N VAL A 119 -2.90 14.82 5.20
CA VAL A 119 -2.08 16.00 4.89
C VAL A 119 -1.64 16.62 6.20
N HIS A 120 -0.34 16.76 6.36
CA HIS A 120 0.28 17.46 7.47
C HIS A 120 0.96 18.73 6.95
N PHE A 121 0.81 19.83 7.69
CA PHE A 121 1.25 21.15 7.23
C PHE A 121 1.83 22.00 8.35
N THR A 122 2.83 22.82 8.04
CA THR A 122 3.27 23.93 8.88
C THR A 122 3.79 25.09 8.05
N ASP A 123 3.49 26.32 8.46
CA ASP A 123 4.07 27.54 7.90
C ASP A 123 5.39 27.92 8.59
N GLN A 124 5.75 27.24 9.68
CA GLN A 124 6.99 27.44 10.41
C GLN A 124 8.16 26.76 9.72
N VAL A 125 9.35 27.36 9.83
CA VAL A 125 10.58 26.78 9.27
C VAL A 125 10.83 25.38 9.85
N VAL A 126 10.85 24.39 8.97
CA VAL A 126 11.15 23.01 9.33
C VAL A 126 12.66 22.80 9.38
N ARG A 127 13.13 22.20 10.46
CA ARG A 127 14.51 21.79 10.73
C ARG A 127 14.55 20.28 11.01
N GLN A 128 15.74 19.72 11.10
CA GLN A 128 15.93 18.28 11.37
C GLN A 128 15.20 17.78 12.64
N ASN A 129 14.93 18.65 13.61
CA ASN A 129 14.33 18.25 14.88
C ASN A 129 12.78 18.28 14.90
N ASN A 130 12.10 18.92 13.94
CA ASN A 130 10.65 19.12 13.98
C ASN A 130 9.90 18.63 12.72
N TYR A 131 10.60 18.17 11.68
CA TYR A 131 9.93 17.66 10.46
C TYR A 131 9.06 16.42 10.72
N ARG A 132 9.25 15.71 11.84
CA ARG A 132 8.40 14.56 12.19
C ARG A 132 7.09 14.93 12.90
N SER A 133 6.92 16.19 13.32
CA SER A 133 5.82 16.63 14.18
C SER A 133 4.92 17.70 13.55
N LEU A 134 4.76 17.70 12.22
CA LEU A 134 3.81 18.58 11.56
C LEU A 134 2.37 18.23 11.99
N PRO A 135 1.50 19.21 12.26
CA PRO A 135 0.10 18.95 12.61
C PRO A 135 -0.69 18.43 11.39
N LEU A 136 -1.66 17.55 11.67
CA LEU A 136 -2.64 17.07 10.71
C LEU A 136 -3.59 18.22 10.35
N VAL A 137 -3.91 18.38 9.07
CA VAL A 137 -4.81 19.44 8.60
C VAL A 137 -6.00 18.97 7.79
N THR A 138 -5.86 17.90 7.01
CA THR A 138 -6.99 17.25 6.33
C THR A 138 -6.67 15.78 6.06
N SER A 139 -7.69 14.97 5.81
CA SER A 139 -7.60 13.53 5.66
C SER A 139 -8.55 13.02 4.58
N ARG A 140 -8.12 12.01 3.83
CA ARG A 140 -8.95 11.24 2.90
C ARG A 140 -8.85 9.75 3.24
N THR A 141 -9.97 9.05 3.22
CA THR A 141 -10.00 7.58 3.31
C THR A 141 -10.26 6.99 1.94
N LEU A 142 -9.38 6.10 1.51
CA LEU A 142 -9.53 5.27 0.33
C LEU A 142 -10.01 3.89 0.69
N LYS A 143 -10.96 3.38 -0.10
CA LYS A 143 -11.47 2.02 0.02
C LYS A 143 -11.09 1.27 -1.25
N PHE A 144 -10.36 0.18 -1.09
CA PHE A 144 -9.85 -0.57 -2.21
C PHE A 144 -10.78 -1.75 -2.53
N HIS A 145 -11.24 -1.81 -3.77
CA HIS A 145 -11.96 -2.97 -4.31
C HIS A 145 -10.97 -3.99 -4.86
N PHE A 146 -10.37 -4.75 -3.96
CA PHE A 146 -9.33 -5.73 -4.30
C PHE A 146 -9.93 -7.03 -4.84
N SER A 147 -9.25 -7.66 -5.80
CA SER A 147 -9.56 -9.00 -6.29
C SER A 147 -8.40 -9.96 -6.02
N CYS A 148 -8.68 -11.11 -5.43
CA CYS A 148 -7.73 -12.17 -5.09
C CYS A 148 -6.98 -12.69 -6.32
N PHE A 149 -7.63 -12.72 -7.49
CA PHE A 149 -7.05 -13.27 -8.71
C PHE A 149 -6.47 -12.21 -9.64
N ASN A 150 -7.05 -11.02 -9.67
CA ASN A 150 -6.63 -9.95 -10.58
C ASN A 150 -5.77 -8.87 -9.89
N GLY A 151 -5.69 -8.89 -8.56
CA GLY A 151 -5.06 -7.84 -7.78
C GLY A 151 -5.81 -6.52 -7.88
N LEU A 152 -5.06 -5.42 -7.83
CA LEU A 152 -5.53 -4.05 -7.96
C LEU A 152 -4.47 -3.23 -8.71
N HIS A 153 -4.91 -2.39 -9.64
CA HIS A 153 -4.04 -1.35 -10.22
C HIS A 153 -4.87 -0.11 -10.55
N HIS A 154 -4.61 0.98 -9.86
CA HIS A 154 -5.31 2.25 -10.06
C HIS A 154 -4.37 3.44 -9.97
N GLN A 155 -4.61 4.42 -10.84
CA GLN A 155 -4.17 5.80 -10.65
C GLN A 155 -5.33 6.56 -9.99
N VAL A 156 -5.05 7.20 -8.87
CA VAL A 156 -6.03 7.79 -7.95
C VAL A 156 -5.66 9.25 -7.69
N PRO A 157 -6.34 10.20 -8.35
CA PRO A 157 -6.21 11.62 -8.00
C PRO A 157 -7.00 11.92 -6.71
N LEU A 158 -6.30 12.31 -5.65
CA LEU A 158 -6.89 12.66 -4.36
C LEU A 158 -7.06 14.16 -4.23
N LEU A 159 -8.30 14.62 -4.30
CA LEU A 159 -8.66 16.02 -4.08
C LEU A 159 -8.87 16.30 -2.59
N PHE A 160 -8.14 17.26 -2.03
CA PHE A 160 -8.26 17.66 -0.62
C PHE A 160 -9.21 18.85 -0.43
N ASP A 161 -9.56 19.13 0.83
CA ASP A 161 -10.60 20.09 1.19
C ASP A 161 -10.28 21.53 0.78
N TYR A 162 -11.30 22.39 0.77
CA TYR A 162 -11.22 23.78 0.30
C TYR A 162 -10.07 24.61 0.92
N TYR A 163 -9.81 24.45 2.23
CA TYR A 163 -8.72 25.18 2.89
C TYR A 163 -7.32 24.69 2.47
N TYR A 164 -7.22 23.47 1.94
CA TYR A 164 -5.99 22.84 1.45
C TYR A 164 -6.19 22.36 0.02
N PHE A 165 -6.81 23.20 -0.81
CA PHE A 165 -7.32 22.80 -2.12
C PHE A 165 -6.16 22.41 -3.04
N SER A 166 -6.00 21.10 -3.20
CA SER A 166 -4.85 20.49 -3.86
C SER A 166 -5.20 19.08 -4.33
N VAL A 167 -4.41 18.56 -5.27
CA VAL A 167 -4.54 17.20 -5.79
C VAL A 167 -3.25 16.43 -5.56
N LEU A 168 -3.35 15.25 -4.97
CA LEU A 168 -2.26 14.27 -4.96
C LEU A 168 -2.57 13.18 -5.98
N ASP A 169 -1.75 13.07 -7.01
CA ASP A 169 -1.78 11.95 -7.94
C ASP A 169 -1.01 10.77 -7.35
N MET A 170 -1.73 9.69 -7.07
CA MET A 170 -1.21 8.50 -6.41
C MET A 170 -1.46 7.27 -7.27
N ILE A 171 -0.48 6.38 -7.37
CA ILE A 171 -0.61 5.10 -8.08
C ILE A 171 -0.58 3.98 -7.05
N VAL A 172 -1.51 3.03 -7.15
CA VAL A 172 -1.62 1.89 -6.25
C VAL A 172 -1.64 0.61 -7.08
N HIS A 173 -0.66 -0.25 -6.84
CA HIS A 173 -0.66 -1.63 -7.29
C HIS A 173 -0.79 -2.56 -6.09
N ALA A 174 -1.61 -3.60 -6.17
CA ALA A 174 -1.67 -4.60 -5.13
C ALA A 174 -1.87 -6.01 -5.68
N ASN A 175 -1.30 -7.00 -5.01
CA ASN A 175 -1.50 -8.40 -5.35
C ASN A 175 -1.34 -9.33 -4.14
N VAL A 176 -1.95 -10.52 -4.21
CA VAL A 176 -1.69 -11.60 -3.25
C VAL A 176 -0.34 -12.22 -3.60
N VAL A 177 0.61 -12.17 -2.67
CA VAL A 177 1.99 -12.66 -2.93
C VAL A 177 2.31 -13.95 -2.19
N SER A 178 1.53 -14.30 -1.16
CA SER A 178 1.77 -15.49 -0.36
C SER A 178 0.49 -16.00 0.29
N LEU A 179 0.38 -17.34 0.33
CA LEU A 179 -0.61 -18.10 1.09
C LEU A 179 0.14 -19.19 1.85
N GLY A 180 0.01 -19.23 3.17
CA GLY A 180 0.76 -20.17 4.00
C GLY A 180 0.10 -20.43 5.35
N LEU A 181 0.66 -21.37 6.11
CA LEU A 181 0.19 -21.60 7.47
C LEU A 181 0.41 -20.35 8.33
N PRO A 182 -0.56 -19.94 9.16
CA PRO A 182 -0.37 -18.83 10.06
C PRO A 182 0.73 -19.16 11.06
N ASN A 183 1.54 -18.15 11.40
CA ASN A 183 2.61 -18.33 12.38
C ASN A 183 2.03 -18.88 13.70
N TRP A 184 2.70 -19.89 14.28
CA TRP A 184 2.26 -20.58 15.51
C TRP A 184 1.99 -19.65 16.70
N GLY A 185 2.60 -18.46 16.73
CA GLY A 185 2.34 -17.44 17.76
C GLY A 185 0.98 -16.75 17.64
N ILE A 186 0.47 -16.58 16.40
CA ILE A 186 -0.81 -15.90 16.11
C ILE A 186 -1.97 -16.77 16.59
N LEU A 187 -1.90 -18.08 16.34
CA LEU A 187 -2.93 -19.04 16.77
C LEU A 187 -3.03 -19.15 18.30
N LYS A 188 -1.95 -18.90 19.04
CA LYS A 188 -1.94 -18.98 20.51
C LYS A 188 -2.56 -17.76 21.21
N GLN A 189 -2.75 -16.64 20.52
CA GLN A 189 -3.43 -15.47 21.11
C GLN A 189 -4.96 -15.64 21.20
N ILE A 190 -5.53 -16.64 20.54
CA ILE A 190 -6.94 -17.02 20.72
C ILE A 190 -7.05 -17.87 22.00
N LYS A 191 -7.09 -17.22 23.17
CA LYS A 191 -7.41 -17.89 24.44
C LYS A 191 -8.87 -18.34 24.42
N THR A 192 -9.13 -19.58 24.05
CA THR A 192 -10.31 -20.31 24.55
C THR A 192 -9.98 -20.89 25.92
N GLY A 193 -10.82 -20.57 26.92
CA GLY A 193 -10.68 -21.07 28.28
C GLY A 193 -10.77 -22.58 28.40
N TRP A 194 -9.98 -23.10 29.34
CA TRP A 194 -10.23 -24.21 30.26
C TRP A 194 -10.69 -25.60 29.71
N PHE A 195 -9.72 -26.51 29.61
CA PHE A 195 -9.76 -28.00 29.76
C PHE A 195 -10.44 -28.88 28.69
N SER A 196 -9.65 -29.76 28.05
CA SER A 196 -10.03 -31.17 27.85
C SER A 196 -8.81 -32.03 27.51
N LYS A 197 -8.87 -33.31 27.93
CA LYS A 197 -7.80 -34.32 27.96
C LYS A 197 -7.48 -34.92 26.57
N SER A 198 -6.29 -35.50 26.52
CA SER A 198 -5.67 -36.33 25.47
C SER A 198 -6.57 -37.13 24.53
N SER A 199 -6.20 -37.19 23.25
CA SER A 199 -6.14 -38.46 22.51
C SER A 199 -5.10 -38.38 21.39
N THR A 200 -4.20 -39.38 21.37
CA THR A 200 -3.13 -39.55 20.38
C THR A 200 -3.72 -40.24 19.14
N THR A 201 -3.78 -39.54 18.01
CA THR A 201 -3.96 -40.16 16.69
C THR A 201 -2.84 -39.67 15.76
N PRO A 202 -2.14 -40.56 15.05
CA PRO A 202 -1.09 -40.15 14.11
C PRO A 202 -1.76 -39.51 12.89
N ARG A 203 -1.55 -38.21 12.70
CA ARG A 203 -2.00 -37.49 11.49
C ARG A 203 -1.10 -37.90 10.31
N LEU A 204 -1.72 -38.44 9.26
CA LEU A 204 -1.08 -38.66 7.96
C LEU A 204 -0.54 -37.33 7.40
N PRO A 205 0.57 -37.36 6.64
CA PRO A 205 1.17 -36.15 6.10
C PRO A 205 0.24 -35.47 5.08
N THR A 206 -0.08 -34.21 5.36
CA THR A 206 -0.85 -33.32 4.49
C THR A 206 -0.11 -33.09 3.18
N PRO A 207 -0.75 -33.23 2.00
CA PRO A 207 -0.09 -33.01 0.73
C PRO A 207 0.33 -31.53 0.58
N LEU A 208 1.48 -31.31 -0.07
CA LEU A 208 1.98 -29.97 -0.37
C LEU A 208 0.99 -29.23 -1.30
N PHE A 209 0.78 -27.95 -1.04
CA PHE A 209 -0.17 -27.06 -1.74
C PHE A 209 -0.08 -27.13 -3.28
N PHE A 210 1.13 -27.28 -3.81
CA PHE A 210 1.37 -27.41 -5.25
C PHE A 210 0.62 -28.60 -5.87
N THR A 211 0.50 -29.70 -5.12
CA THR A 211 -0.21 -30.92 -5.53
C THR A 211 -1.73 -30.72 -5.58
N SER A 212 -2.28 -29.86 -4.72
CA SER A 212 -3.71 -29.48 -4.75
C SER A 212 -4.04 -28.54 -5.90
N LEU A 213 -3.10 -27.63 -6.26
CA LEU A 213 -3.38 -26.58 -7.22
C LEU A 213 -3.14 -27.00 -8.68
N PHE A 214 -2.16 -27.88 -8.92
CA PHE A 214 -1.78 -28.30 -10.28
C PHE A 214 -2.12 -29.76 -10.63
N GLY A 215 -2.64 -30.53 -9.67
CA GLY A 215 -2.96 -31.94 -9.88
C GLY A 215 -1.72 -32.82 -10.10
N ASN A 216 -1.87 -34.11 -9.86
CA ASN A 216 -0.77 -35.08 -9.92
C ASN A 216 -0.41 -35.40 -11.39
N ARG A 217 0.33 -34.53 -12.07
CA ARG A 217 1.03 -34.89 -13.31
C ARG A 217 2.40 -35.44 -12.95
N SER A 218 2.47 -36.75 -12.83
CA SER A 218 3.74 -37.48 -12.80
C SER A 218 4.55 -37.19 -14.07
N GLN A 219 5.85 -36.96 -13.86
CA GLN A 219 6.94 -36.87 -14.85
C GLN A 219 6.97 -35.63 -15.76
N LEU A 220 7.69 -34.61 -15.32
CA LEU A 220 8.77 -34.01 -16.10
C LEU A 220 9.72 -33.29 -15.14
N GLY A 221 10.99 -33.72 -15.13
CA GLY A 221 12.03 -33.10 -14.34
C GLY A 221 12.21 -31.66 -14.78
N MET A 222 11.87 -30.72 -13.91
CA MET A 222 12.23 -29.31 -14.08
C MET A 222 12.86 -28.84 -12.78
N GLN A 223 14.19 -28.69 -12.79
CA GLN A 223 14.93 -27.95 -11.78
C GLN A 223 14.42 -26.51 -11.78
N PHE A 224 13.81 -26.09 -10.67
CA PHE A 224 13.48 -24.70 -10.47
C PHE A 224 14.74 -23.94 -10.08
N TYR A 225 15.27 -23.13 -11.01
CA TYR A 225 16.14 -22.01 -10.68
C TYR A 225 15.31 -21.00 -9.89
N SER A 226 15.64 -20.82 -8.61
CA SER A 226 15.15 -19.71 -7.80
C SER A 226 15.90 -18.45 -8.21
N ASP A 227 15.44 -17.77 -9.25
CA ASP A 227 15.82 -16.39 -9.50
C ASP A 227 14.72 -15.68 -10.29
N VAL A 228 13.88 -14.92 -9.58
CA VAL A 228 13.02 -13.91 -10.22
C VAL A 228 13.26 -12.60 -9.46
N SER A 229 14.40 -12.00 -9.75
CA SER A 229 14.58 -10.56 -9.68
C SER A 229 13.56 -9.92 -10.64
N LEU A 230 12.45 -9.39 -10.12
CA LEU A 230 11.48 -8.63 -10.92
C LEU A 230 12.11 -7.28 -11.30
N ARG A 231 12.81 -7.28 -12.43
CA ARG A 231 13.26 -6.09 -13.14
C ARG A 231 12.04 -5.43 -13.82
N TYR A 232 11.88 -4.13 -13.56
CA TYR A 232 11.06 -3.13 -14.26
C TYR A 232 10.29 -3.58 -15.51
N ALA A 233 8.96 -3.40 -15.50
CA ALA A 233 8.19 -3.19 -16.71
C ALA A 233 8.03 -1.67 -16.95
N VAL A 234 9.01 -1.07 -17.62
CA VAL A 234 8.82 0.23 -18.27
C VAL A 234 7.89 -0.02 -19.45
N THR A 235 6.65 0.44 -19.34
CA THR A 235 5.81 0.63 -20.52
C THR A 235 5.94 2.09 -20.93
N ASN A 236 6.59 2.32 -22.07
CA ASN A 236 6.53 3.58 -22.79
C ASN A 236 5.06 3.88 -23.12
N SER A 237 4.41 4.74 -22.34
CA SER A 237 3.24 5.46 -22.83
C SER A 237 3.72 6.79 -23.39
N SER A 238 3.65 6.88 -24.70
CA SER A 238 3.81 8.10 -25.48
C SER A 238 3.04 9.26 -24.84
N SER A 239 3.75 10.38 -24.69
CA SER A 239 3.24 11.71 -24.38
C SER A 239 1.84 11.98 -24.96
N ILE A 240 0.84 12.10 -24.10
CA ILE A 240 -0.43 12.73 -24.48
C ILE A 240 -0.14 14.23 -24.51
N SER A 241 -0.06 14.78 -25.72
CA SER A 241 0.09 16.21 -25.94
C SER A 241 -1.17 16.96 -25.47
N ARG A 242 -0.94 18.17 -24.98
CA ARG A 242 -1.92 19.12 -24.42
C ARG A 242 -3.13 19.41 -25.33
N GLU A 243 -3.04 19.09 -26.63
CA GLU A 243 -4.09 19.30 -27.63
C GLU A 243 -5.31 18.35 -27.51
N ASN A 244 -5.17 17.20 -26.85
CA ASN A 244 -6.28 16.24 -26.74
C ASN A 244 -7.22 16.52 -25.56
N PHE A 245 -6.86 17.42 -24.64
CA PHE A 245 -7.73 17.80 -23.52
C PHE A 245 -8.72 18.92 -23.91
N GLU A 246 -8.33 19.85 -24.79
CA GLU A 246 -9.17 20.96 -25.21
C GLU A 246 -10.28 20.57 -26.21
N LYS A 247 -10.17 19.40 -26.87
CA LYS A 247 -11.22 18.88 -27.75
C LYS A 247 -12.33 18.10 -27.03
N ALA A 248 -12.12 17.73 -25.76
CA ALA A 248 -13.11 17.00 -24.98
C ALA A 248 -14.09 17.93 -24.21
N SER A 249 -13.81 19.24 -24.13
CA SER A 249 -14.69 20.23 -23.48
C SER A 249 -15.58 21.01 -24.44
N ALA A 250 -15.69 20.58 -25.70
CA ALA A 250 -16.48 21.26 -26.73
C ALA A 250 -17.33 20.26 -27.53
N ILE A 251 -18.11 19.43 -26.84
CA ILE A 251 -19.28 18.74 -27.44
C ILE A 251 -20.42 18.76 -26.42
N HIS A 252 -21.34 19.72 -26.65
CA HIS A 252 -22.67 19.95 -26.06
C HIS A 252 -22.84 20.07 -24.53
#